data_AF-A0A9X1SLQ1-F1
#
_entry.id   AF-A0A9X1SLQ1-F1
#
_cell.length_a   1.000
_cell.length_b   1.000
_cell.length_c   1.000
_cell.angle_alpha   90.00
_cell.angle_beta   90.00
_cell.angle_gamma   90.00
#
_symmetry.space_group_name_H-M   'P 1'
#
loop_
_entity.id
_entity.type
_entity.pdbx_description
1 polymer ?
#
loop_
_entity_poly.entity_id
_entity_poly.type
_entity_poly.pdbx_seq_one_letter_code
_entity_poly.pdbx_strand_id
1 'polypeptide(L)'
;MSIVNSKLKPLSVFVAKAFPAAALLMTVGYTSTANANLVIASPTNEAAVTVTTTGNLSLNGPDGEYVSYTNVHGLFAKGGVMVEGATADVTGQVKNIYTFDGNGLQATQGGTITLNSNLMIDSGSDVTISLVNYLPAISNVTVSATPGNGAGIYVDGVGSAVTQSATTTINTHGASSTGIISKSGGAVSLNGLTKINSAGTGISATDAGSKINLAGGAEITSAQSAVYAKDGSEIAIGNSSQRSKLTTTSASDLILLEGAGNTGKLSFINSELSIASGNAVKATGGEWSSTFADSKITGDMNTEGSAKLDTTMNGFRIYR
;
A
#
# COMPACT_ATOMS: atom_id res chain seq x y z
N MET A 1 -2.79 65.49 72.47
CA MET A 1 -2.71 65.80 71.01
C MET A 1 -2.23 64.55 70.31
N SER A 2 -3.06 64.02 69.41
CA SER A 2 -2.74 62.90 68.53
C SER A 2 -1.96 63.43 67.32
N ILE A 3 -0.77 62.87 67.07
CA ILE A 3 -0.12 62.93 65.76
C ILE A 3 0.29 61.50 65.41
N VAL A 4 -0.29 61.02 64.32
CA VAL A 4 -0.01 59.77 63.64
C VAL A 4 1.30 59.94 62.87
N ASN A 5 2.22 58.96 62.96
CA ASN A 5 3.03 58.64 61.80
C ASN A 5 3.38 57.14 61.75
N SER A 6 2.94 56.54 60.66
CA SER A 6 3.15 55.18 60.19
C SER A 6 4.59 54.92 59.76
N LYS A 7 5.09 53.68 59.92
CA LYS A 7 5.50 52.80 58.80
C LYS A 7 6.28 51.56 59.26
N LEU A 8 5.87 50.43 58.68
CA LEU A 8 6.61 49.18 58.39
C LEU A 8 6.83 48.18 59.53
N LYS A 9 6.06 47.07 59.47
CA LYS A 9 6.43 45.76 60.02
C LYS A 9 6.86 44.85 58.86
N PRO A 10 7.84 43.95 59.04
CA PRO A 10 8.33 43.07 57.99
C PRO A 10 7.31 41.99 57.63
N LEU A 11 7.24 41.74 56.32
CA LEU A 11 6.40 40.77 55.64
C LEU A 11 6.82 39.35 56.04
N SER A 12 5.95 38.65 56.76
CA SER A 12 6.09 37.22 57.03
C SER A 12 5.84 36.41 55.74
N VAL A 13 6.87 35.68 55.31
CA VAL A 13 6.83 34.72 54.20
C VAL A 13 5.94 33.55 54.60
N PHE A 14 4.77 33.43 53.97
CA PHE A 14 3.97 32.22 54.01
C PHE A 14 4.61 31.18 53.08
N VAL A 15 5.22 30.15 53.66
CA VAL A 15 5.47 28.88 52.98
C VAL A 15 4.15 28.11 53.00
N ALA A 16 3.40 28.17 51.91
CA ALA A 16 2.28 27.28 51.68
C ALA A 16 2.82 25.92 51.23
N LYS A 17 2.95 24.99 52.18
CA LYS A 17 3.01 23.56 51.95
C LYS A 17 1.58 23.04 51.77
N ALA A 18 1.32 22.42 50.62
CA ALA A 18 0.33 21.39 50.26
C ALA A 18 -0.17 21.70 48.83
N PHE A 19 -0.17 20.78 47.86
CA PHE A 19 -0.87 19.50 47.80
C PHE A 19 -0.39 18.69 46.56
N PRO A 20 -0.93 17.49 46.26
CA PRO A 20 -0.17 16.30 45.88
C PRO A 20 0.24 16.24 44.41
N ALA A 21 1.14 15.30 44.12
CA ALA A 21 1.58 14.90 42.80
C ALA A 21 0.40 14.54 41.88
N ALA A 22 -0.10 15.53 41.15
CA ALA A 22 -0.57 15.29 39.79
C ALA A 22 0.69 15.21 38.93
N ALA A 23 0.95 14.04 38.36
CA ALA A 23 1.92 13.90 37.30
C ALA A 23 1.48 14.82 36.14
N LEU A 24 2.08 16.01 36.10
CA LEU A 24 2.05 16.85 34.91
C LEU A 24 2.93 16.13 33.89
N LEU A 25 2.31 15.23 33.12
CA LEU A 25 2.89 14.77 31.86
C LEU A 25 3.00 16.03 31.01
N MET A 26 4.17 16.66 31.01
CA MET A 26 4.50 17.67 30.01
C MET A 26 4.67 16.93 28.69
N THR A 27 3.55 16.69 28.01
CA THR A 27 3.56 16.46 26.57
C THR A 27 4.08 17.75 25.95
N VAL A 28 5.38 17.78 25.66
CA VAL A 28 5.97 18.81 24.79
C VAL A 28 5.49 18.47 23.39
N GLY A 29 4.24 18.84 23.10
CA GLY A 29 3.72 18.84 21.75
C GLY A 29 4.42 19.96 21.00
N TYR A 30 5.38 19.61 20.16
CA TYR A 30 5.87 20.54 19.14
C TYR A 30 4.76 20.74 18.13
N THR A 31 3.92 21.77 18.32
CA THR A 31 3.11 22.33 17.23
C THR A 31 4.05 23.15 16.36
N SER A 32 4.66 22.54 15.34
CA SER A 32 5.34 23.29 14.30
C SER A 32 4.30 23.76 13.27
N THR A 33 3.81 24.99 13.40
CA THR A 33 3.24 25.72 12.28
C THR A 33 4.38 26.22 11.41
N ALA A 34 4.84 25.38 10.46
CA ALA A 34 5.88 25.75 9.52
C ALA A 34 5.29 25.92 8.11
N ASN A 35 5.24 27.16 7.64
CA ASN A 35 5.20 27.47 6.22
C ASN A 35 6.59 27.18 5.62
N ALA A 36 6.60 26.44 4.51
CA ALA A 36 7.73 26.12 3.63
C ALA A 36 8.70 25.00 4.10
N ASN A 37 8.81 23.98 3.25
CA ASN A 37 9.90 23.00 3.13
C ASN A 37 10.18 22.09 4.34
N LEU A 38 9.34 21.06 4.51
CA LEU A 38 9.66 19.92 5.35
C LEU A 38 10.55 18.93 4.57
N VAL A 39 11.85 18.94 4.85
CA VAL A 39 12.74 17.80 4.58
C VAL A 39 12.59 16.84 5.77
N ILE A 40 11.98 15.68 5.55
CA ILE A 40 11.89 14.64 6.60
C ILE A 40 13.25 13.95 6.67
N ALA A 41 14.15 14.48 7.50
CA ALA A 41 15.32 13.74 7.95
C ALA A 41 14.85 12.63 8.90
N SER A 42 15.25 11.39 8.61
CA SER A 42 14.99 10.19 9.42
C SER A 42 15.20 10.44 10.93
N PRO A 43 14.23 10.15 11.81
CA PRO A 43 14.50 10.10 13.24
C PRO A 43 14.74 8.65 13.69
N THR A 44 15.87 8.45 14.34
CA THR A 44 16.28 7.22 15.03
C THR A 44 15.52 6.94 16.33
N ASN A 45 14.29 7.43 16.54
CA ASN A 45 13.49 7.05 17.72
C ASN A 45 11.97 7.33 17.60
N GLU A 46 11.21 6.23 17.61
CA GLU A 46 9.88 5.91 18.22
C GLU A 46 8.81 6.96 18.61
N ALA A 47 8.71 8.14 17.98
CA ALA A 47 7.52 8.98 18.13
C ALA A 47 6.63 8.97 16.87
N ALA A 48 5.32 8.75 17.05
CA ALA A 48 4.34 8.95 15.98
C ALA A 48 4.38 10.41 15.50
N VAL A 49 4.84 10.63 14.27
CA VAL A 49 4.80 11.95 13.64
C VAL A 49 3.43 12.10 13.00
N THR A 50 2.53 12.83 13.66
CA THR A 50 1.27 13.28 13.07
C THR A 50 1.57 14.49 12.18
N VAL A 51 1.55 14.32 10.86
CA VAL A 51 1.59 15.43 9.91
C VAL A 51 0.15 15.91 9.69
N THR A 52 -0.30 16.87 10.49
CA THR A 52 -1.58 17.56 10.28
C THR A 52 -1.33 18.81 9.46
N THR A 53 -1.67 18.80 8.17
CA THR A 53 -1.74 20.03 7.37
C THR A 53 -3.19 20.34 7.04
N THR A 54 -3.64 21.56 7.34
CA THR A 54 -4.94 22.09 6.88
C THR A 54 -4.84 22.63 5.44
N GLY A 55 -3.93 22.08 4.64
CA GLY A 55 -3.63 22.49 3.27
C GLY A 55 -2.77 21.44 2.55
N ASN A 56 -2.70 21.55 1.22
CA ASN A 56 -1.96 20.67 0.32
C ASN A 56 -0.52 20.43 0.82
N LEU A 57 -0.09 19.16 0.89
CA LEU A 57 1.32 18.82 1.08
C LEU A 57 2.08 19.12 -0.23
N SER A 58 2.53 20.38 -0.37
CA SER A 58 3.44 20.78 -1.44
C SER A 58 4.87 20.47 -0.98
N LEU A 59 5.41 19.36 -1.45
CA LEU A 59 6.85 19.27 -1.65
C LEU A 59 7.08 20.04 -2.95
N ASN A 60 8.01 21.00 -2.97
CA ASN A 60 8.40 21.76 -4.16
C ASN A 60 9.93 21.68 -4.31
N GLY A 61 10.40 20.81 -5.21
CA GLY A 61 11.70 20.92 -5.86
C GLY A 61 11.53 21.67 -7.19
N PRO A 62 12.56 22.40 -7.67
CA PRO A 62 12.41 23.33 -8.78
C PRO A 62 12.05 22.71 -10.13
N ASP A 63 12.20 21.40 -10.31
CA ASP A 63 11.93 20.71 -11.56
C ASP A 63 11.16 19.41 -11.27
N GLY A 64 9.94 19.34 -11.78
CA GLY A 64 8.96 18.34 -11.39
C GLY A 64 9.26 16.92 -11.83
N GLU A 65 9.69 16.09 -10.88
CA GLU A 65 9.44 14.65 -10.79
C GLU A 65 9.80 14.22 -9.37
N TYR A 66 8.84 13.74 -8.57
CA TYR A 66 9.15 13.24 -7.23
C TYR A 66 9.59 11.78 -7.31
N VAL A 67 10.84 11.54 -6.92
CA VAL A 67 11.40 10.20 -6.73
C VAL A 67 11.75 10.03 -5.25
N SER A 68 11.13 9.04 -4.60
CA SER A 68 11.47 8.65 -3.23
C SER A 68 12.43 7.46 -3.26
N TYR A 69 13.57 7.59 -2.57
CA TYR A 69 14.54 6.52 -2.34
C TYR A 69 14.58 6.23 -0.84
N THR A 70 14.27 5.00 -0.43
CA THR A 70 14.29 4.62 0.98
C THR A 70 14.81 3.20 1.15
N ASN A 71 15.58 2.99 2.22
CA ASN A 71 16.22 1.70 2.51
C ASN A 71 15.30 0.76 3.32
N VAL A 72 14.11 1.22 3.71
CA VAL A 72 13.26 0.49 4.68
C VAL A 72 11.78 0.47 4.26
N HIS A 73 11.16 1.62 3.96
CA HIS A 73 9.77 1.71 3.50
C HIS A 73 9.59 2.98 2.65
N GLY A 74 8.88 2.89 1.53
CA GLY A 74 8.54 4.04 0.70
C GLY A 74 7.51 4.98 1.37
N LEU A 75 6.49 5.43 0.65
CA LEU A 75 5.48 6.31 1.27
C LEU A 75 4.71 5.52 2.35
N PHE A 76 4.97 5.87 3.62
CA PHE A 76 4.46 5.19 4.82
C PHE A 76 3.42 6.04 5.55
N ALA A 77 2.21 5.50 5.73
CA ALA A 77 1.14 6.10 6.53
C ALA A 77 0.89 5.26 7.79
N LYS A 78 1.15 5.84 8.97
CA LYS A 78 0.76 5.27 10.28
C LYS A 78 -0.17 6.24 10.98
N GLY A 79 -1.42 5.82 11.20
CA GLY A 79 -2.42 6.59 11.95
C GLY A 79 -3.12 7.73 11.19
N GLY A 80 -3.04 7.74 9.85
CA GLY A 80 -3.84 8.62 8.97
C GLY A 80 -3.07 9.79 8.36
N VAL A 81 -2.65 9.67 7.10
CA VAL A 81 -2.13 10.76 6.26
C VAL A 81 -2.75 10.64 4.88
N MET A 82 -3.69 11.53 4.53
CA MET A 82 -4.27 11.62 3.19
C MET A 82 -3.31 12.40 2.27
N VAL A 83 -2.74 11.75 1.25
CA VAL A 83 -1.94 12.43 0.22
C VAL A 83 -2.84 12.78 -0.96
N GLU A 84 -3.68 13.80 -0.84
CA GLU A 84 -4.51 14.21 -1.98
C GLU A 84 -3.67 14.90 -3.06
N GLY A 85 -3.51 14.24 -4.21
CA GLY A 85 -2.91 14.83 -5.40
C GLY A 85 -3.81 15.92 -5.97
N ALA A 86 -3.29 17.14 -6.05
CA ALA A 86 -4.00 18.33 -6.51
C ALA A 86 -4.53 18.17 -7.94
N THR A 87 -5.78 18.59 -8.16
CA THR A 87 -6.40 18.62 -9.48
C THR A 87 -5.89 19.78 -10.35
N ALA A 88 -5.89 19.48 -11.64
CA ALA A 88 -5.73 20.32 -12.82
C ALA A 88 -4.30 20.80 -13.14
N ASP A 89 -3.67 20.04 -14.03
CA ASP A 89 -2.54 20.41 -14.90
C ASP A 89 -1.24 20.87 -14.20
N VAL A 90 -0.14 20.18 -14.56
CA VAL A 90 1.28 20.53 -14.31
C VAL A 90 1.87 20.21 -12.91
N THR A 91 2.97 19.42 -12.93
CA THR A 91 4.05 19.27 -11.92
C THR A 91 3.66 19.19 -10.43
N GLY A 92 3.61 17.96 -9.90
CA GLY A 92 3.41 17.68 -8.47
C GLY A 92 2.99 16.24 -8.13
N GLN A 93 3.19 15.30 -9.06
CA GLN A 93 2.67 13.93 -8.96
C GLN A 93 3.74 12.98 -8.40
N VAL A 94 3.34 12.06 -7.52
CA VAL A 94 4.17 10.91 -7.15
C VAL A 94 4.19 9.97 -8.33
N LYS A 95 5.28 9.99 -9.10
CA LYS A 95 5.38 9.23 -10.33
C LYS A 95 6.10 7.91 -10.12
N ASN A 96 7.19 7.90 -9.33
CA ASN A 96 8.01 6.71 -9.10
C ASN A 96 8.35 6.52 -7.62
N ILE A 97 8.24 5.28 -7.13
CA ILE A 97 8.68 4.86 -5.80
C ILE A 97 9.64 3.70 -5.98
N TYR A 98 10.86 3.81 -5.43
CA TYR A 98 11.85 2.74 -5.45
C TYR A 98 12.15 2.26 -4.03
N THR A 99 12.13 0.95 -3.83
CA THR A 99 12.42 0.33 -2.53
C THR A 99 13.32 -0.88 -2.69
N PHE A 100 14.25 -1.04 -1.74
CA PHE A 100 15.18 -2.16 -1.69
C PHE A 100 14.49 -3.38 -1.06
N ASP A 101 14.56 -3.58 0.26
CA ASP A 101 13.86 -4.67 0.96
C ASP A 101 12.47 -4.29 1.50
N GLY A 102 12.04 -3.07 1.21
CA GLY A 102 10.87 -2.42 1.78
C GLY A 102 9.60 -2.48 0.94
N ASN A 103 8.50 -2.05 1.52
CA ASN A 103 7.24 -1.86 0.80
C ASN A 103 7.21 -0.50 0.10
N GLY A 104 6.71 -0.44 -1.13
CA GLY A 104 6.57 0.81 -1.90
C GLY A 104 5.57 1.78 -1.26
N LEU A 105 4.27 1.45 -1.32
CA LEU A 105 3.23 2.11 -0.52
C LEU A 105 2.93 1.26 0.71
N GLN A 106 2.84 1.89 1.88
CA GLN A 106 2.50 1.18 3.09
C GLN A 106 1.46 1.93 3.94
N ALA A 107 0.31 1.31 4.12
CA ALA A 107 -0.79 1.83 4.93
C ALA A 107 -1.08 0.86 6.08
N THR A 108 -0.89 1.31 7.32
CA THR A 108 -1.10 0.46 8.50
C THR A 108 -1.85 1.19 9.61
N GLN A 109 -2.44 0.43 10.54
CA GLN A 109 -3.06 0.97 11.76
C GLN A 109 -4.14 2.04 11.46
N GLY A 110 -5.05 1.75 10.54
CA GLY A 110 -6.09 2.70 10.11
C GLY A 110 -5.60 3.79 9.14
N GLY A 111 -4.32 3.79 8.76
CA GLY A 111 -3.78 4.74 7.79
C GLY A 111 -4.36 4.55 6.40
N THR A 112 -4.71 5.64 5.72
CA THR A 112 -5.21 5.62 4.35
C THR A 112 -4.28 6.39 3.43
N ILE A 113 -4.12 5.93 2.18
CA ILE A 113 -3.38 6.61 1.12
C ILE A 113 -4.31 6.70 -0.08
N THR A 114 -4.44 7.88 -0.67
CA THR A 114 -5.21 8.08 -1.91
C THR A 114 -4.32 8.74 -2.94
N LEU A 115 -4.23 8.26 -4.17
CA LEU A 115 -3.42 8.88 -5.22
C LEU A 115 -4.23 9.00 -6.52
N ASN A 116 -4.05 10.10 -7.26
CA ASN A 116 -4.83 10.36 -8.48
C ASN A 116 -3.97 10.45 -9.76
N SER A 117 -2.69 10.11 -9.64
CA SER A 117 -1.71 10.20 -10.72
C SER A 117 -1.20 8.84 -11.13
N ASN A 118 -0.66 8.75 -12.35
CA ASN A 118 0.02 7.55 -12.80
C ASN A 118 1.18 7.25 -11.86
N LEU A 119 1.21 6.02 -11.36
CA LEU A 119 2.14 5.59 -10.34
C LEU A 119 2.97 4.41 -10.86
N MET A 120 4.27 4.49 -10.69
CA MET A 120 5.20 3.38 -10.85
C MET A 120 5.82 3.06 -9.50
N ILE A 121 5.80 1.79 -9.12
CA ILE A 121 6.47 1.28 -7.93
C ILE A 121 7.43 0.20 -8.40
N ASP A 122 8.67 0.29 -7.96
CA ASP A 122 9.70 -0.70 -8.20
C ASP A 122 10.28 -1.11 -6.84
N SER A 123 10.00 -2.33 -6.41
CA SER A 123 10.33 -2.86 -5.08
C SER A 123 11.25 -4.07 -5.19
N GLY A 124 12.21 -4.23 -4.29
CA GLY A 124 13.23 -5.26 -4.45
C GLY A 124 14.30 -4.87 -5.47
N SER A 125 14.54 -3.58 -5.74
CA SER A 125 15.61 -3.16 -6.66
C SER A 125 16.72 -2.41 -5.94
N ASP A 126 17.97 -2.71 -6.30
CA ASP A 126 19.12 -1.89 -5.93
C ASP A 126 19.22 -0.72 -6.89
N VAL A 127 18.66 0.44 -6.53
CA VAL A 127 18.85 1.61 -7.39
C VAL A 127 20.25 2.18 -7.19
N THR A 128 21.18 1.72 -8.03
CA THR A 128 22.47 2.39 -8.18
C THR A 128 22.30 3.59 -9.11
N ILE A 129 22.04 4.77 -8.55
CA ILE A 129 22.07 6.01 -9.32
C ILE A 129 23.52 6.32 -9.67
N SER A 130 23.97 5.88 -10.84
CA SER A 130 25.25 6.31 -11.39
C SER A 130 25.09 7.73 -11.93
N LEU A 131 25.43 8.72 -11.12
CA LEU A 131 25.50 10.12 -11.55
C LEU A 131 26.71 10.28 -12.49
N VAL A 132 26.50 10.04 -13.79
CA VAL A 132 27.54 10.25 -14.78
C VAL A 132 27.58 11.75 -15.13
N ASN A 133 28.46 12.47 -14.43
CA ASN A 133 29.00 13.79 -14.71
C ASN A 133 28.08 15.04 -14.64
N TYR A 134 28.75 16.11 -14.21
CA TYR A 134 28.32 17.48 -13.95
C TYR A 134 27.65 18.18 -15.17
N LEU A 135 26.44 18.75 -14.97
CA LEU A 135 25.71 19.75 -15.79
C LEU A 135 25.24 19.40 -17.24
N PRO A 136 24.03 19.84 -17.67
CA PRO A 136 22.74 19.89 -17.01
C PRO A 136 21.77 18.93 -17.76
N ALA A 137 22.04 17.64 -17.73
CA ALA A 137 21.09 16.63 -18.16
C ALA A 137 21.42 15.34 -17.40
N ILE A 138 20.58 14.97 -16.44
CA ILE A 138 20.68 13.67 -15.80
C ILE A 138 20.20 12.67 -16.85
N SER A 139 21.12 12.14 -17.63
CA SER A 139 20.83 11.10 -18.62
C SER A 139 21.33 9.78 -18.06
N ASN A 140 20.35 8.95 -17.69
CA ASN A 140 20.41 7.51 -17.39
C ASN A 140 20.48 7.16 -15.89
N VAL A 141 19.30 6.95 -15.30
CA VAL A 141 19.16 6.14 -14.08
C VAL A 141 19.23 4.67 -14.50
N THR A 142 20.30 3.97 -14.14
CA THR A 142 20.36 2.51 -14.27
C THR A 142 19.83 1.90 -12.98
N VAL A 143 18.65 1.27 -13.05
CA VAL A 143 18.13 0.46 -11.94
C VAL A 143 18.68 -0.94 -12.09
N SER A 144 19.49 -1.40 -11.12
CA SER A 144 19.97 -2.79 -11.06
C SER A 144 19.13 -3.57 -10.04
N ALA A 145 18.38 -4.57 -10.47
CA ALA A 145 17.61 -5.36 -9.51
C ALA A 145 18.53 -6.27 -8.68
N THR A 146 18.64 -6.02 -7.37
CA THR A 146 19.15 -7.01 -6.41
C THR A 146 17.96 -7.51 -5.62
N PRO A 147 17.67 -8.83 -5.53
CA PRO A 147 16.33 -9.31 -5.19
C PRO A 147 15.94 -9.07 -3.72
N GLY A 148 15.23 -7.97 -3.45
CA GLY A 148 14.57 -7.73 -2.16
C GLY A 148 13.14 -8.26 -2.12
N ASN A 149 12.68 -8.74 -0.96
CA ASN A 149 11.39 -9.44 -0.80
C ASN A 149 10.22 -8.52 -0.39
N GLY A 150 10.32 -7.22 -0.66
CA GLY A 150 9.30 -6.23 -0.33
C GLY A 150 8.00 -6.37 -1.14
N ALA A 151 6.99 -5.58 -0.78
CA ALA A 151 5.77 -5.47 -1.56
C ALA A 151 5.67 -4.13 -2.32
N GLY A 152 5.01 -4.12 -3.47
CA GLY A 152 4.69 -2.86 -4.14
C GLY A 152 3.75 -2.01 -3.29
N ILE A 153 2.60 -2.58 -2.92
CA ILE A 153 1.62 -1.99 -2.01
C ILE A 153 1.40 -2.93 -0.84
N TYR A 154 1.46 -2.41 0.39
CA TYR A 154 1.22 -3.17 1.61
C TYR A 154 0.17 -2.46 2.47
N VAL A 155 -0.95 -3.15 2.73
CA VAL A 155 -2.04 -2.62 3.57
C VAL A 155 -2.36 -3.61 4.69
N ASP A 156 -2.30 -3.12 5.93
CA ASP A 156 -2.40 -3.96 7.12
C ASP A 156 -3.24 -3.31 8.21
N GLY A 157 -4.36 -3.94 8.53
CA GLY A 157 -5.24 -3.56 9.62
C GLY A 157 -6.56 -2.96 9.17
N VAL A 158 -7.58 -3.12 10.02
CA VAL A 158 -8.91 -2.58 9.80
C VAL A 158 -8.86 -1.06 9.65
N GLY A 159 -9.54 -0.55 8.63
CA GLY A 159 -9.57 0.87 8.30
C GLY A 159 -8.34 1.36 7.53
N SER A 160 -7.30 0.53 7.37
CA SER A 160 -6.19 0.87 6.49
C SER A 160 -6.58 0.70 5.03
N ALA A 161 -6.20 1.66 4.21
CA ALA A 161 -6.55 1.63 2.79
C ALA A 161 -5.52 2.25 1.86
N VAL A 162 -5.45 1.74 0.64
CA VAL A 162 -4.79 2.41 -0.49
C VAL A 162 -5.81 2.52 -1.62
N THR A 163 -6.12 3.74 -2.04
CA THR A 163 -6.98 4.03 -3.18
C THR A 163 -6.17 4.73 -4.26
N GLN A 164 -6.34 4.33 -5.52
CA GLN A 164 -5.70 5.01 -6.63
C GLN A 164 -6.64 5.05 -7.83
N SER A 165 -6.67 6.16 -8.57
CA SER A 165 -7.62 6.35 -9.69
C SER A 165 -7.04 6.29 -11.11
N ALA A 166 -5.73 6.43 -11.30
CA ALA A 166 -5.05 6.42 -12.61
C ALA A 166 -4.31 5.10 -12.87
N THR A 167 -3.36 5.04 -13.81
CA THR A 167 -2.61 3.78 -14.05
C THR A 167 -1.62 3.52 -12.92
N THR A 168 -1.52 2.28 -12.45
CA THR A 168 -0.50 1.85 -11.47
C THR A 168 0.35 0.75 -12.09
N THR A 169 1.68 0.88 -12.05
CA THR A 169 2.64 -0.15 -12.48
C THR A 169 3.47 -0.56 -11.28
N ILE A 170 3.59 -1.86 -11.03
CA ILE A 170 4.34 -2.44 -9.91
C ILE A 170 5.31 -3.48 -10.45
N ASN A 171 6.59 -3.27 -10.21
CA ASN A 171 7.64 -4.25 -10.43
C ASN A 171 8.15 -4.72 -9.08
N THR A 172 8.26 -6.04 -8.88
CA THR A 172 8.95 -6.60 -7.72
C THR A 172 9.92 -7.68 -8.11
N HIS A 173 11.11 -7.72 -7.50
CA HIS A 173 12.22 -8.56 -8.00
C HIS A 173 12.66 -9.70 -7.07
N GLY A 174 12.27 -9.70 -5.79
CA GLY A 174 12.54 -10.80 -4.86
C GLY A 174 11.72 -12.06 -5.16
N ALA A 175 12.30 -13.24 -5.00
CA ALA A 175 11.53 -14.49 -5.19
C ALA A 175 10.35 -14.61 -4.21
N SER A 176 10.41 -13.95 -3.05
CA SER A 176 9.32 -13.89 -2.07
C SER A 176 8.60 -12.53 -2.03
N SER A 177 8.85 -11.65 -3.02
CA SER A 177 8.16 -10.36 -3.09
C SER A 177 6.69 -10.53 -3.46
N THR A 178 5.89 -9.47 -3.28
CA THR A 178 4.50 -9.47 -3.71
C THR A 178 4.11 -8.14 -4.33
N GLY A 179 3.37 -8.14 -5.44
CA GLY A 179 2.89 -6.88 -6.02
C GLY A 179 2.03 -6.08 -5.05
N ILE A 180 0.94 -6.69 -4.56
CA ILE A 180 0.01 -6.07 -3.61
C ILE A 180 -0.29 -7.02 -2.45
N ILE A 181 -0.15 -6.55 -1.22
CA ILE A 181 -0.53 -7.24 0.01
C ILE A 181 -1.68 -6.48 0.68
N SER A 182 -2.72 -7.20 1.06
CA SER A 182 -3.79 -6.74 1.93
C SER A 182 -4.01 -7.76 3.04
N LYS A 183 -3.89 -7.35 4.30
CA LYS A 183 -4.08 -8.27 5.44
C LYS A 183 -4.79 -7.62 6.62
N SER A 184 -5.29 -8.46 7.51
CA SER A 184 -5.92 -8.07 8.78
C SER A 184 -7.01 -6.99 8.63
N GLY A 185 -7.80 -7.06 7.55
CA GLY A 185 -8.90 -6.11 7.27
C GLY A 185 -8.51 -4.89 6.44
N GLY A 186 -7.30 -4.88 5.85
CA GLY A 186 -6.85 -3.82 4.94
C GLY A 186 -7.65 -3.79 3.63
N ALA A 187 -7.65 -2.64 2.95
CA ALA A 187 -8.34 -2.47 1.67
C ALA A 187 -7.45 -1.83 0.61
N VAL A 188 -7.39 -2.42 -0.59
CA VAL A 188 -6.77 -1.81 -1.77
C VAL A 188 -7.82 -1.62 -2.85
N SER A 189 -7.94 -0.42 -3.41
CA SER A 189 -8.83 -0.14 -4.54
C SER A 189 -8.09 0.66 -5.61
N LEU A 190 -7.75 0.00 -6.72
CA LEU A 190 -7.11 0.62 -7.88
C LEU A 190 -8.11 0.70 -9.03
N ASN A 191 -8.53 1.91 -9.36
CA ASN A 191 -9.61 2.17 -10.32
C ASN A 191 -9.10 2.40 -11.74
N GLY A 192 -7.82 2.72 -11.92
CA GLY A 192 -7.19 2.68 -13.24
C GLY A 192 -6.48 1.35 -13.50
N LEU A 193 -5.92 1.20 -14.70
CA LEU A 193 -5.25 -0.02 -15.11
C LEU A 193 -4.09 -0.35 -14.15
N THR A 194 -4.05 -1.58 -13.66
CA THR A 194 -2.98 -2.06 -12.78
C THR A 194 -2.08 -3.03 -13.53
N LYS A 195 -0.78 -2.74 -13.63
CA LYS A 195 0.22 -3.64 -14.21
C LYS A 195 1.11 -4.15 -13.08
N ILE A 196 1.23 -5.46 -12.94
CA ILE A 196 2.07 -6.09 -11.91
C ILE A 196 3.00 -7.08 -12.60
N ASN A 197 4.30 -6.85 -12.45
CA ASN A 197 5.35 -7.82 -12.79
C ASN A 197 6.06 -8.23 -11.50
N SER A 198 5.77 -9.43 -11.00
CA SER A 198 6.26 -9.89 -9.70
C SER A 198 7.15 -11.12 -9.82
N ALA A 199 8.35 -11.05 -9.28
CA ALA A 199 9.22 -12.21 -9.13
C ALA A 199 8.74 -13.19 -8.03
N GLY A 200 7.77 -12.77 -7.21
CA GLY A 200 7.04 -13.65 -6.29
C GLY A 200 5.57 -13.74 -6.66
N THR A 201 4.70 -13.38 -5.73
CA THR A 201 3.23 -13.42 -5.89
C THR A 201 2.69 -12.14 -6.52
N GLY A 202 1.69 -12.21 -7.38
CA GLY A 202 1.07 -11.01 -7.98
C GLY A 202 0.34 -10.19 -6.92
N ILE A 203 -0.75 -10.74 -6.38
CA ILE A 203 -1.51 -10.17 -5.26
C ILE A 203 -1.73 -11.20 -4.16
N SER A 204 -1.72 -10.75 -2.91
CA SER A 204 -1.94 -11.55 -1.72
C SER A 204 -2.94 -10.86 -0.80
N ALA A 205 -4.12 -11.46 -0.62
CA ALA A 205 -5.09 -11.03 0.38
C ALA A 205 -5.23 -12.11 1.46
N THR A 206 -5.04 -11.75 2.73
CA THR A 206 -5.11 -12.72 3.84
C THR A 206 -5.99 -12.19 4.96
N ASP A 207 -6.67 -13.09 5.66
CA ASP A 207 -7.62 -12.81 6.74
C ASP A 207 -8.98 -12.30 6.26
N ALA A 208 -10.00 -12.61 7.05
CA ALA A 208 -11.36 -12.14 6.81
C ALA A 208 -11.42 -10.61 6.84
N GLY A 209 -12.10 -10.04 5.85
CA GLY A 209 -12.26 -8.59 5.72
C GLY A 209 -11.15 -7.90 4.92
N SER A 210 -10.03 -8.57 4.62
CA SER A 210 -9.01 -8.01 3.71
C SER A 210 -9.52 -8.00 2.28
N LYS A 211 -9.37 -6.86 1.58
CA LYS A 211 -9.93 -6.65 0.24
C LYS A 211 -8.91 -6.10 -0.74
N ILE A 212 -8.93 -6.61 -1.97
CA ILE A 212 -8.22 -6.04 -3.11
C ILE A 212 -9.20 -5.91 -4.27
N ASN A 213 -9.36 -4.71 -4.81
CA ASN A 213 -10.21 -4.40 -5.94
C ASN A 213 -9.41 -3.70 -7.05
N LEU A 214 -9.24 -4.36 -8.20
CA LEU A 214 -8.56 -3.84 -9.38
C LEU A 214 -9.60 -3.54 -10.47
N ALA A 215 -10.36 -2.46 -10.25
CA ALA A 215 -11.54 -2.11 -11.04
C ALA A 215 -11.21 -1.58 -12.45
N GLY A 216 -10.02 -1.01 -12.64
CA GLY A 216 -9.55 -0.51 -13.94
C GLY A 216 -9.00 -1.60 -14.87
N GLY A 217 -9.14 -2.87 -14.48
CA GLY A 217 -8.48 -3.99 -15.14
C GLY A 217 -7.05 -4.22 -14.63
N ALA A 218 -6.52 -5.42 -14.89
CA ALA A 218 -5.18 -5.79 -14.43
C ALA A 218 -4.39 -6.57 -15.48
N GLU A 219 -3.09 -6.31 -15.58
CA GLU A 219 -2.10 -7.11 -16.30
C GLU A 219 -1.11 -7.66 -15.28
N ILE A 220 -1.28 -8.91 -14.84
CA ILE A 220 -0.46 -9.54 -13.79
C ILE A 220 0.37 -10.65 -14.40
N THR A 221 1.69 -10.52 -14.27
CA THR A 221 2.67 -11.58 -14.49
C THR A 221 3.38 -11.85 -13.19
N SER A 222 3.38 -13.10 -12.73
CA SER A 222 4.03 -13.50 -11.48
C SER A 222 4.85 -14.77 -11.65
N ALA A 223 5.93 -14.92 -10.89
CA ALA A 223 6.67 -16.19 -10.87
C ALA A 223 5.93 -17.27 -10.05
N GLN A 224 5.34 -16.87 -8.93
CA GLN A 224 4.43 -17.68 -8.13
C GLN A 224 2.98 -17.45 -8.57
N SER A 225 1.99 -17.65 -7.71
CA SER A 225 0.59 -17.40 -8.03
C SER A 225 0.34 -15.93 -8.38
N ALA A 226 -0.50 -15.69 -9.38
CA ALA A 226 -0.95 -14.34 -9.72
C ALA A 226 -1.85 -13.82 -8.60
N VAL A 227 -2.63 -14.70 -7.98
CA VAL A 227 -3.52 -14.40 -6.86
C VAL A 227 -3.33 -15.44 -5.76
N TYR A 228 -3.02 -14.96 -4.56
CA TYR A 228 -3.10 -15.73 -3.33
C TYR A 228 -4.19 -15.12 -2.44
N ALA A 229 -5.14 -15.94 -2.01
CA ALA A 229 -6.22 -15.51 -1.13
C ALA A 229 -6.34 -16.48 0.05
N LYS A 230 -6.51 -15.95 1.25
CA LYS A 230 -6.54 -16.77 2.47
C LYS A 230 -7.60 -16.32 3.47
N ASP A 231 -8.18 -17.28 4.18
CA ASP A 231 -8.97 -17.05 5.38
C ASP A 231 -10.19 -16.13 5.16
N GLY A 232 -10.83 -16.26 3.99
CA GLY A 232 -12.08 -15.55 3.68
C GLY A 232 -11.88 -14.12 3.17
N SER A 233 -10.69 -13.78 2.68
CA SER A 233 -10.40 -12.51 2.01
C SER A 233 -11.22 -12.31 0.71
N GLU A 234 -11.34 -11.08 0.25
CA GLU A 234 -12.09 -10.72 -0.96
C GLU A 234 -11.17 -10.13 -2.04
N ILE A 235 -11.25 -10.65 -3.27
CA ILE A 235 -10.49 -10.17 -4.42
C ILE A 235 -11.44 -9.95 -5.60
N ALA A 236 -11.39 -8.76 -6.20
CA ALA A 236 -12.12 -8.42 -7.41
C ALA A 236 -11.17 -7.85 -8.45
N ILE A 237 -11.20 -8.37 -9.68
CA ILE A 237 -10.39 -7.92 -10.79
C ILE A 237 -11.26 -7.75 -12.03
N GLY A 238 -11.11 -6.61 -12.70
CA GLY A 238 -11.83 -6.29 -13.92
C GLY A 238 -12.99 -5.35 -13.67
N ASN A 239 -14.09 -5.51 -14.40
CA ASN A 239 -15.16 -4.51 -14.55
C ASN A 239 -14.70 -3.25 -15.30
N SER A 240 -13.77 -3.43 -16.23
CA SER A 240 -13.24 -2.36 -17.09
C SER A 240 -13.43 -2.71 -18.58
N SER A 241 -13.32 -1.71 -19.45
CA SER A 241 -13.30 -1.91 -20.90
C SER A 241 -12.07 -2.69 -21.37
N GLN A 242 -10.97 -2.61 -20.63
CA GLN A 242 -9.76 -3.38 -20.87
C GLN A 242 -9.90 -4.79 -20.27
N ARG A 243 -9.57 -5.80 -21.08
CA ARG A 243 -9.54 -7.18 -20.62
C ARG A 243 -8.37 -7.36 -19.65
N SER A 244 -8.66 -7.84 -18.44
CA SER A 244 -7.61 -8.19 -17.49
C SER A 244 -6.89 -9.45 -17.96
N LYS A 245 -5.59 -9.55 -17.75
CA LYS A 245 -4.78 -10.73 -18.08
C LYS A 245 -3.94 -11.14 -16.88
N LEU A 246 -4.09 -12.38 -16.45
CA LEU A 246 -3.31 -12.98 -15.38
C LEU A 246 -2.54 -14.18 -15.91
N THR A 247 -1.24 -14.20 -15.67
CA THR A 247 -0.34 -15.29 -16.07
C THR A 247 0.71 -15.56 -15.00
N THR A 248 1.12 -16.82 -14.87
CA THR A 248 2.30 -17.21 -14.08
C THR A 248 3.41 -17.75 -14.97
N THR A 249 4.66 -17.65 -14.54
CA THR A 249 5.82 -18.19 -15.29
C THR A 249 6.36 -19.50 -14.70
N SER A 250 6.19 -19.74 -13.40
CA SER A 250 6.74 -20.93 -12.72
C SER A 250 5.83 -21.55 -11.66
N ALA A 251 4.61 -21.04 -11.48
CA ALA A 251 3.69 -21.54 -10.47
C ALA A 251 2.96 -22.82 -10.90
N SER A 252 2.59 -23.65 -9.92
CA SER A 252 1.62 -24.74 -10.10
C SER A 252 0.17 -24.25 -10.16
N ASP A 253 -0.11 -23.08 -9.58
CA ASP A 253 -1.46 -22.56 -9.41
C ASP A 253 -1.49 -21.06 -9.74
N LEU A 254 -2.38 -20.66 -10.65
CA LEU A 254 -2.56 -19.25 -11.02
C LEU A 254 -3.24 -18.49 -9.88
N ILE A 255 -4.29 -19.10 -9.32
CA ILE A 255 -5.05 -18.62 -8.18
C ILE A 255 -5.00 -19.70 -7.10
N LEU A 256 -4.41 -19.39 -5.95
CA LEU A 256 -4.35 -20.29 -4.80
C LEU A 256 -5.20 -19.74 -3.65
N LEU A 257 -6.10 -20.58 -3.15
CA LEU A 257 -7.09 -20.26 -2.12
C LEU A 257 -6.91 -21.19 -0.93
N GLU A 258 -6.67 -20.62 0.25
CA GLU A 258 -6.36 -21.40 1.45
C GLU A 258 -7.08 -20.89 2.70
N GLY A 259 -6.91 -21.62 3.81
CA GLY A 259 -7.36 -21.20 5.13
C GLY A 259 -8.70 -21.78 5.55
N ALA A 260 -9.22 -21.29 6.68
CA ALA A 260 -10.45 -21.81 7.30
C ALA A 260 -11.66 -20.86 7.14
N GLY A 261 -11.49 -19.75 6.44
CA GLY A 261 -12.54 -18.74 6.25
C GLY A 261 -13.74 -19.26 5.46
N ASN A 262 -14.93 -18.78 5.78
CA ASN A 262 -16.21 -19.19 5.19
C ASN A 262 -16.90 -18.09 4.36
N THR A 263 -16.20 -16.98 4.09
CA THR A 263 -16.73 -15.82 3.37
C THR A 263 -15.83 -15.38 2.23
N GLY A 264 -14.95 -16.27 1.73
CA GLY A 264 -14.00 -15.93 0.68
C GLY A 264 -14.73 -15.56 -0.61
N LYS A 265 -14.31 -14.47 -1.26
CA LYS A 265 -14.95 -14.01 -2.49
C LYS A 265 -13.94 -13.70 -3.57
N LEU A 266 -14.20 -14.20 -4.76
CA LEU A 266 -13.45 -13.90 -5.96
C LEU A 266 -14.39 -13.39 -7.04
N SER A 267 -14.02 -12.31 -7.70
CA SER A 267 -14.75 -11.81 -8.87
C SER A 267 -13.78 -11.46 -9.98
N PHE A 268 -13.93 -12.11 -11.12
CA PHE A 268 -13.17 -11.83 -12.34
C PHE A 268 -14.14 -11.51 -13.45
N ILE A 269 -14.08 -10.28 -13.95
CA ILE A 269 -14.98 -9.78 -15.00
C ILE A 269 -14.14 -9.34 -16.19
N ASN A 270 -14.51 -9.74 -17.41
CA ASN A 270 -13.76 -9.42 -18.62
C ASN A 270 -12.27 -9.77 -18.45
N SER A 271 -11.97 -11.01 -18.04
CA SER A 271 -10.60 -11.44 -17.70
C SER A 271 -10.12 -12.58 -18.60
N GLU A 272 -8.82 -12.70 -18.78
CA GLU A 272 -8.13 -13.86 -19.32
C GLU A 272 -7.19 -14.41 -18.25
N LEU A 273 -7.52 -15.59 -17.75
CA LEU A 273 -6.78 -16.33 -16.74
C LEU A 273 -6.07 -17.47 -17.45
N SER A 274 -4.75 -17.42 -17.53
CA SER A 274 -3.99 -18.41 -18.29
C SER A 274 -2.80 -18.92 -17.50
N ILE A 275 -2.74 -20.23 -17.31
CA ILE A 275 -1.57 -20.94 -16.79
C ILE A 275 -1.11 -21.98 -17.80
N ALA A 276 0.20 -22.15 -17.93
CA ALA A 276 0.79 -23.12 -18.87
C ALA A 276 0.66 -24.57 -18.37
N SER A 277 0.77 -24.78 -17.06
CA SER A 277 0.71 -26.08 -16.41
C SER A 277 0.16 -25.96 -14.99
N GLY A 278 -0.68 -26.90 -14.57
CA GLY A 278 -1.28 -26.92 -13.23
C GLY A 278 -2.69 -26.33 -13.20
N ASN A 279 -3.07 -25.71 -12.08
CA ASN A 279 -4.44 -25.28 -11.84
C ASN A 279 -4.62 -23.80 -12.15
N ALA A 280 -5.68 -23.46 -12.88
CA ALA A 280 -6.13 -22.08 -12.97
C ALA A 280 -6.65 -21.58 -11.61
N VAL A 281 -7.34 -22.44 -10.86
CA VAL A 281 -7.77 -22.18 -9.48
C VAL A 281 -7.54 -23.42 -8.64
N LYS A 282 -6.90 -23.26 -7.49
CA LYS A 282 -6.74 -24.31 -6.48
C LYS A 282 -7.26 -23.84 -5.14
N ALA A 283 -8.25 -24.53 -4.59
CA ALA A 283 -8.72 -24.32 -3.24
C ALA A 283 -8.33 -25.49 -2.34
N THR A 284 -7.55 -25.23 -1.29
CA THR A 284 -7.10 -26.25 -0.32
C THR A 284 -7.81 -26.13 1.04
N GLY A 285 -8.50 -25.01 1.28
CA GLY A 285 -9.34 -24.82 2.47
C GLY A 285 -10.37 -23.70 2.31
N GLY A 286 -11.34 -23.68 3.24
CA GLY A 286 -12.35 -22.63 3.36
C GLY A 286 -13.54 -22.80 2.41
N GLU A 287 -14.47 -21.85 2.48
CA GLU A 287 -15.62 -21.75 1.59
C GLU A 287 -15.49 -20.48 0.74
N TRP A 288 -15.43 -20.67 -0.58
CA TRP A 288 -15.17 -19.63 -1.56
C TRP A 288 -16.33 -19.49 -2.53
N SER A 289 -16.89 -18.29 -2.63
CA SER A 289 -17.76 -17.89 -3.73
C SER A 289 -16.93 -17.25 -4.82
N SER A 290 -17.04 -17.74 -6.05
CA SER A 290 -16.31 -17.22 -7.20
C SER A 290 -17.25 -16.87 -8.34
N THR A 291 -17.00 -15.73 -8.97
CA THR A 291 -17.74 -15.29 -10.17
C THR A 291 -16.76 -15.02 -11.30
N PHE A 292 -16.94 -15.69 -12.42
CA PHE A 292 -16.22 -15.44 -13.67
C PHE A 292 -17.20 -14.99 -14.74
N ALA A 293 -17.19 -13.70 -15.08
CA ALA A 293 -18.06 -13.12 -16.09
C ALA A 293 -17.24 -12.67 -17.31
N ASP A 294 -17.67 -13.04 -18.52
CA ASP A 294 -16.98 -12.74 -19.79
C ASP A 294 -15.49 -13.08 -19.79
N SER A 295 -15.16 -14.11 -19.01
CA SER A 295 -13.80 -14.49 -18.70
C SER A 295 -13.39 -15.76 -19.43
N LYS A 296 -12.14 -15.80 -19.86
CA LYS A 296 -11.51 -16.97 -20.46
C LYS A 296 -10.58 -17.57 -19.42
N ILE A 297 -10.67 -18.88 -19.21
CA ILE A 297 -9.86 -19.61 -18.24
C ILE A 297 -9.18 -20.77 -18.96
N THR A 298 -7.86 -20.83 -18.89
CA THR A 298 -7.04 -21.96 -19.35
C THR A 298 -6.40 -22.61 -18.12
N GLY A 299 -6.70 -23.90 -17.90
CA GLY A 299 -6.26 -24.68 -16.74
C GLY A 299 -7.44 -25.18 -15.89
N ASP A 300 -7.16 -26.10 -14.98
CA ASP A 300 -8.20 -26.75 -14.17
C ASP A 300 -8.59 -25.91 -12.95
N MET A 301 -9.84 -26.08 -12.49
CA MET A 301 -10.31 -25.56 -11.21
C MET A 301 -10.46 -26.75 -10.25
N ASN A 302 -9.61 -26.80 -9.23
CA ASN A 302 -9.50 -27.95 -8.32
C ASN A 302 -9.77 -27.56 -6.87
N THR A 303 -10.45 -28.44 -6.15
CA THR A 303 -10.68 -28.33 -4.70
C THR A 303 -10.05 -29.54 -4.01
N GLU A 304 -9.51 -29.34 -2.81
CA GLU A 304 -8.91 -30.39 -1.97
C GLU A 304 -9.39 -30.30 -0.53
N GLY A 305 -9.31 -31.43 0.19
CA GLY A 305 -9.66 -31.51 1.60
C GLY A 305 -11.12 -31.13 1.85
N SER A 306 -11.34 -30.17 2.76
CA SER A 306 -12.66 -29.65 3.09
C SER A 306 -13.01 -28.36 2.35
N ALA A 307 -12.22 -27.97 1.34
CA ALA A 307 -12.47 -26.74 0.59
C ALA A 307 -13.78 -26.82 -0.21
N LYS A 308 -14.49 -25.70 -0.28
CA LYS A 308 -15.64 -25.52 -1.17
C LYS A 308 -15.39 -24.35 -2.10
N LEU A 309 -15.72 -24.53 -3.37
CA LEU A 309 -15.64 -23.51 -4.40
C LEU A 309 -16.97 -23.47 -5.14
N ASP A 310 -17.82 -22.51 -4.78
CA ASP A 310 -19.08 -22.24 -5.45
C ASP A 310 -18.83 -21.25 -6.59
N THR A 311 -18.90 -21.74 -7.82
CA THR A 311 -18.54 -20.95 -9.01
C THR A 311 -19.75 -20.58 -9.85
N THR A 312 -19.95 -19.29 -10.08
CA THR A 312 -20.86 -18.76 -11.09
C THR A 312 -20.08 -18.36 -12.33
N MET A 313 -20.43 -18.91 -13.49
CA MET A 313 -19.83 -18.55 -14.79
C MET A 313 -20.88 -17.92 -15.72
N ASN A 314 -20.62 -16.70 -16.19
CA ASN A 314 -21.49 -15.98 -17.14
C ASN A 314 -20.68 -15.60 -18.38
N GLY A 315 -21.25 -15.72 -19.59
CA GLY A 315 -20.56 -15.34 -20.83
C GLY A 315 -19.32 -16.18 -21.18
N PHE A 316 -19.25 -17.41 -20.66
CA PHE A 316 -18.08 -18.27 -20.73
C PHE A 316 -17.90 -18.93 -22.11
N ARG A 317 -16.66 -18.95 -22.62
CA ARG A 317 -16.27 -19.73 -23.81
C ARG A 317 -15.11 -20.66 -23.46
N ILE A 318 -15.35 -21.97 -23.46
CA ILE A 318 -14.30 -22.99 -23.33
C ILE A 318 -13.60 -23.13 -24.68
N TYR A 319 -12.30 -22.86 -24.72
CA TYR A 319 -11.45 -23.25 -25.83
C TYR A 319 -10.64 -24.45 -25.37
N ARG A 320 -10.96 -25.63 -25.91
CA ARG A 320 -10.15 -26.85 -25.75
C ARG A 320 -8.98 -26.82 -26.73
#